data_AF-A0A2T1GKE4-F1
#
_entry.id   AF-A0A2T1GKE4-F1
#
_cell.length_a   1.000
_cell.length_b   1.000
_cell.length_c   1.000
_cell.angle_alpha   90.00
_cell.angle_beta   90.00
_cell.angle_gamma   90.00
#
_symmetry.space_group_name_H-M   'P 1'
#
loop_
_entity.id
_entity.type
_entity.pdbx_description
1 polymer ?
#
loop_
_entity_poly.entity_id
_entity_poly.type
_entity_poly.pdbx_seq_one_letter_code
_entity_poly.pdbx_strand_id
1 'polypeptide(L)' 'MMSKPVIAGTRITVELIIEKLAAGDTTEQILAAHPRLTPAAISAALGFAKDSLRAK' A
#
# COMPACT_ATOMS: atom_id res chain seq x y z
N MET A 1 5.00 -0.01 20.19
CA MET A 1 5.11 1.24 19.42
C MET A 1 5.95 0.97 18.17
N MET A 2 5.37 0.26 17.20
CA MET A 2 5.97 0.07 15.87
C MET A 2 5.05 0.79 14.90
N SER A 3 5.49 1.93 14.38
CA SER A 3 4.73 2.69 13.39
C SER A 3 4.59 1.83 12.14
N LYS A 4 3.35 1.57 11.70
CA LYS A 4 3.11 0.85 10.44
C LYS A 4 3.75 1.63 9.29
N PRO A 5 4.39 0.96 8.31
CA PRO A 5 4.99 1.62 7.16
C PRO A 5 3.91 2.40 6.38
N VAL A 6 4.23 3.64 6.02
CA VAL A 6 3.35 4.56 5.30
C VAL A 6 3.96 4.98 3.96
N ILE A 7 3.11 5.27 2.98
CA ILE A 7 3.53 5.86 1.71
C ILE A 7 4.03 7.29 1.97
N ALA A 8 5.23 7.60 1.49
CA ALA A 8 5.88 8.89 1.65
C ALA A 8 4.97 10.05 1.18
N GLY A 9 4.90 11.12 1.99
CA GLY A 9 4.01 12.26 1.72
C GLY A 9 2.53 12.01 2.00
N THR A 10 2.17 10.85 2.55
CA THR A 10 0.80 10.51 2.92
C THR A 10 0.74 9.95 4.34
N ARG A 11 -0.48 9.76 4.85
CA ARG A 11 -0.75 8.97 6.07
C ARG A 11 -1.35 7.60 5.73
N ILE A 12 -1.22 7.16 4.49
CA ILE A 12 -1.78 5.90 4.00
C ILE A 12 -0.77 4.80 4.31
N THR A 13 -1.21 3.79 5.05
CA THR A 13 -0.36 2.65 5.40
C THR A 13 -0.21 1.70 4.21
N VAL A 14 0.94 1.03 4.14
CA VAL A 14 1.13 -0.09 3.20
C VAL A 14 0.07 -1.16 3.43
N GLU A 15 -0.23 -1.45 4.70
CA GLU A 15 -1.26 -2.41 5.10
C GLU A 15 -2.64 -2.10 4.49
N LEU A 16 -3.11 -0.85 4.53
CA LEU A 16 -4.40 -0.47 3.92
C LEU A 16 -4.46 -0.82 2.44
N ILE A 17 -3.36 -0.58 1.71
CA ILE A 17 -3.28 -0.88 0.28
C ILE A 17 -3.38 -2.39 0.06
N ILE A 18 -2.66 -3.19 0.86
CA ILE A 18 -2.71 -4.66 0.77
C ILE A 18 -4.09 -5.20 1.15
N GLU A 19 -4.72 -4.66 2.19
CA GLU A 19 -6.08 -5.05 2.61
C GLU A 19 -7.10 -4.80 1.50
N LYS A 20 -7.06 -3.62 0.85
CA LYS A 20 -7.95 -3.29 -0.26
C LYS A 20 -7.74 -4.21 -1.46
N LEU A 21 -6.50 -4.44 -1.85
CA LEU A 21 -6.18 -5.39 -2.93
C LEU A 21 -6.64 -6.81 -2.58
N ALA A 22 -6.48 -7.25 -1.33
CA ALA A 22 -6.93 -8.56 -0.87
C ALA A 22 -8.46 -8.68 -0.82
N ALA A 23 -9.16 -7.56 -0.58
CA ALA A 23 -10.63 -7.49 -0.66
C ALA A 23 -11.17 -7.50 -2.10
N GLY A 24 -10.29 -7.43 -3.11
CA GLY A 24 -10.65 -7.45 -4.52
C GLY A 24 -10.79 -6.07 -5.17
N ASP A 25 -10.42 -4.99 -4.47
CA ASP A 25 -10.39 -3.66 -5.08
C ASP A 25 -9.34 -3.62 -6.21
N THR A 26 -9.67 -3.00 -7.34
CA THR A 26 -8.69 -2.73 -8.40
C THR A 26 -7.80 -1.55 -8.05
N THR A 27 -6.62 -1.49 -8.68
CA THR A 27 -5.69 -0.36 -8.55
C THR A 27 -6.38 0.98 -8.82
N GLU A 28 -7.24 1.05 -9.83
CA GLU A 28 -7.98 2.26 -10.21
C GLU A 28 -8.96 2.69 -9.12
N GLN A 29 -9.67 1.73 -8.49
CA GLN A 29 -10.58 2.00 -7.38
C GLN A 29 -9.83 2.54 -6.16
N ILE A 30 -8.66 1.99 -5.87
CA ILE A 30 -7.80 2.45 -4.77
C ILE A 30 -7.30 3.88 -5.04
N LEU A 31 -6.85 4.17 -6.27
CA LEU A 31 -6.41 5.50 -6.67
C LEU A 31 -7.55 6.52 -6.63
N ALA A 32 -8.76 6.13 -7.06
CA ALA A 32 -9.95 6.98 -6.98
C ALA A 32 -10.34 7.29 -5.53
N ALA A 33 -10.26 6.30 -4.63
CA ALA A 33 -10.54 6.48 -3.20
C ALA A 33 -9.44 7.29 -2.48
N HIS A 34 -8.22 7.29 -3.01
CA HIS A 34 -7.07 7.95 -2.41
C HIS A 34 -6.29 8.78 -3.43
N PRO A 35 -6.74 10.02 -3.76
CA PRO A 35 -6.15 10.85 -4.82
C PRO A 35 -4.68 11.26 -4.61
N ARG A 36 -4.15 11.06 -3.40
CA ARG A 36 -2.72 11.30 -3.08
C ARG A 36 -1.83 10.11 -3.39
N LEU A 37 -2.42 8.95 -3.71
CA LEU A 37 -1.67 7.78 -4.17
C LEU A 37 -1.36 7.91 -5.65
N THR A 38 -0.24 7.33 -6.03
CA THR A 38 0.15 7.13 -7.41
C THR A 38 0.19 5.64 -7.72
N PRO A 39 0.10 5.23 -9.00
CA PRO A 39 0.31 3.83 -9.37
C PRO A 39 1.64 3.27 -8.82
N ALA A 40 2.69 4.08 -8.84
CA ALA A 40 4.00 3.72 -8.29
C ALA A 40 3.97 3.44 -6.78
N ALA A 41 3.13 4.16 -6.01
CA ALA A 41 2.97 3.91 -4.59
C ALA A 41 2.34 2.54 -4.31
N ILE A 42 1.41 2.10 -5.15
CA ILE A 42 0.79 0.76 -5.04
C ILE A 42 1.83 -0.32 -5.35
N SER A 43 2.64 -0.16 -6.40
CA SER A 43 3.74 -1.08 -6.69
C SER A 43 4.79 -1.10 -5.56
N ALA A 44 5.11 0.05 -4.97
CA ALA A 44 6.03 0.14 -3.83
C ALA A 44 5.48 -0.57 -2.58
N ALA A 45 4.18 -0.46 -2.30
CA ALA A 45 3.51 -1.17 -1.22
C ALA A 45 3.62 -2.70 -1.40
N LEU A 46 3.38 -3.20 -2.61
CA LEU A 46 3.55 -4.63 -2.95
C LEU A 46 5.01 -5.08 -2.84
N GLY A 47 5.95 -4.25 -3.29
CA GLY A 47 7.39 -4.50 -3.13
C GLY A 47 7.79 -4.63 -1.67
N PHE A 48 7.35 -3.68 -0.84
CA PHE A 48 7.58 -3.72 0.61
C PHE A 48 6.98 -4.98 1.26
N ALA A 49 5.75 -5.35 0.89
CA ALA A 49 5.11 -6.56 1.41
C ALA A 49 5.90 -7.82 1.02
N LYS A 50 6.31 -7.94 -0.25
CA LYS A 50 7.15 -9.04 -0.75
C LYS A 50 8.46 -9.14 0.03
N ASP A 51 9.15 -8.03 0.27
CA ASP A 51 10.43 -8.02 0.99
C ASP A 51 10.24 -8.33 2.48
N SER A 52 9.13 -7.89 3.08
CA SER A 52 8.77 -8.22 4.46
C SER A 52 8.50 -9.72 4.67
N LEU A 53 8.00 -10.41 3.64
CA LEU A 53 7.82 -11.87 3.67
C LEU A 53 9.16 -12.62 3.54
N ARG A 54 10.16 -12.02 2.89
CA ARG A 54 11.50 -12.59 2.68
C ARG A 54 12.47 -12.35 3.82
N ALA A 55 12.24 -11.33 4.64
CA ALA A 55 13.06 -10.99 5.81
C ALA A 55 12.86 -11.97 6.99
N LYS A 56 12.49 -13.22 6.70
CA LYS A 56 12.11 -14.25 7.67
C LYS A 56 13.10 -15.41 7.63
#